data_AF-A0A853IB27-F1
#
_entry.id   AF-A0A853IB27-F1
#
_cell.length_a   1.000
_cell.length_b   1.000
_cell.length_c   1.000
_cell.angle_alpha   90.00
_cell.angle_beta   90.00
_cell.angle_gamma   90.00
#
_symmetry.space_group_name_H-M   'P 1'
#
loop_
_entity.id
_entity.type
_entity.pdbx_description
1 polymer ?
#
loop_
_entity_poly.entity_id
_entity_poly.type
_entity_poly.pdbx_seq_one_letter_code
_entity_poly.pdbx_strand_id
1 'polypeptide(L)'
;MYFTIYVDDDLVIVDDVAIETPINKDDLPSWVEIIWWDGETGMLQHRDNTKSVPMDNYDDYQPILDAYYQELNKRKQAEKTPEQQARETRNFVRKQTDMMFNPGYTIQDELLTKAQRKELLDFCIRLARWPKQPNWPAIELPPPPEWLAPLLTIPDWPKNN
;
A
#
# COMPACT_ATOMS: atom_id res chain seq x y z
N MET A 1 17.06 -7.51 5.86
CA MET A 1 16.07 -6.92 6.78
C MET A 1 15.71 -8.02 7.75
N TYR A 2 15.84 -7.80 9.05
CA TYR A 2 15.68 -8.86 10.04
C TYR A 2 14.25 -8.92 10.53
N PHE A 3 13.68 -10.12 10.60
CA PHE A 3 12.36 -10.39 11.16
C PHE A 3 12.47 -11.49 12.22
N THR A 4 11.79 -11.29 13.34
CA THR A 4 11.54 -12.35 14.34
C THR A 4 10.06 -12.68 14.37
N ILE A 5 9.73 -13.92 14.08
CA ILE A 5 8.36 -14.44 14.12
C ILE A 5 8.24 -15.32 15.36
N TYR A 6 7.38 -14.94 16.29
CA TYR A 6 6.95 -15.80 17.39
C TYR A 6 5.67 -16.53 16.98
N VAL A 7 5.66 -17.84 17.17
CA VAL A 7 4.52 -18.71 16.84
C VAL A 7 3.95 -19.26 18.13
N ASP A 8 2.76 -18.80 18.51
CA ASP A 8 1.95 -19.34 19.61
C ASP A 8 0.69 -20.02 19.04
N ASP A 9 0.03 -20.88 19.81
CA ASP A 9 -1.11 -21.71 19.35
C ASP A 9 -2.26 -20.89 18.76
N ASP A 10 -2.44 -19.65 19.23
CA ASP A 10 -3.52 -18.75 18.80
C ASP A 10 -3.01 -17.42 18.20
N LEU A 11 -1.69 -17.21 18.12
CA LEU A 11 -1.13 -15.89 17.80
C LEU A 11 0.23 -15.96 17.10
N VAL A 12 0.35 -15.23 15.99
CA VAL A 12 1.63 -15.00 15.30
C VAL A 12 2.06 -13.57 15.54
N ILE A 13 3.28 -13.37 16.06
CA ILE A 13 3.84 -12.05 16.29
C ILE A 13 5.08 -11.89 15.42
N VAL A 14 5.09 -10.92 14.51
CA VAL A 14 6.26 -10.58 13.69
C VAL A 14 6.77 -9.21 14.12
N ASP A 15 7.99 -9.11 14.64
CA ASP A 15 8.58 -7.85 15.15
C ASP A 15 7.61 -7.03 16.03
N ASP A 16 7.03 -7.67 17.05
CA ASP A 16 6.04 -7.07 17.98
C ASP A 16 4.68 -6.68 17.35
N VAL A 17 4.44 -7.08 16.09
CA VAL A 17 3.13 -6.94 15.42
C VAL A 17 2.38 -8.26 15.50
N ALA A 18 1.33 -8.30 16.32
CA ALA A 18 0.33 -9.35 16.32
C ALA A 18 -0.40 -9.41 14.98
N ILE A 19 -0.45 -10.60 14.37
CA ILE A 19 -1.16 -10.89 13.12
C ILE A 19 -2.26 -11.89 13.46
N GLU A 20 -3.52 -11.53 13.17
CA GLU A 20 -4.68 -12.30 13.62
C GLU A 20 -4.76 -13.71 13.01
N THR A 21 -4.18 -13.98 11.83
CA THR A 21 -3.87 -15.36 11.33
C THR A 21 -3.06 -15.35 10.03
N PRO A 22 -2.04 -16.24 9.84
CA PRO A 22 -2.22 -17.34 8.88
C PRO A 22 -1.41 -18.64 9.14
N ILE A 23 -0.85 -18.87 10.33
CA ILE A 23 -0.05 -20.09 10.53
C ILE A 23 -0.97 -21.28 10.82
N ASN A 24 -0.97 -22.25 9.91
CA ASN A 24 -1.35 -23.61 10.25
C ASN A 24 -0.15 -24.26 10.94
N LYS A 25 -0.21 -24.44 12.27
CA LYS A 25 0.91 -25.02 13.04
C LYS A 25 1.23 -26.46 12.59
N ASP A 26 0.30 -27.14 11.92
CA ASP A 26 0.55 -28.45 11.32
C ASP A 26 1.62 -28.43 10.22
N ASP A 27 1.87 -27.27 9.61
CA ASP A 27 2.91 -27.07 8.59
C ASP A 27 4.29 -26.79 9.23
N LEU A 28 4.35 -26.57 10.55
CA LEU A 28 5.58 -26.35 11.29
C LEU A 28 5.90 -27.57 12.17
N PRO A 29 7.20 -27.90 12.36
CA PRO A 29 7.56 -28.85 13.38
C PRO A 29 7.08 -28.35 14.75
N SER A 30 6.45 -29.21 15.54
CA SER A 30 5.80 -28.84 16.82
C SER A 30 6.72 -28.24 17.88
N TRP A 31 8.03 -28.33 17.69
CA TRP A 31 9.04 -27.74 18.58
C TRP A 31 9.44 -26.30 18.18
N VAL A 32 8.97 -25.79 17.04
CA VAL A 32 9.31 -24.45 16.55
C VAL A 32 8.43 -23.42 17.23
N GLU A 33 9.06 -22.46 17.88
CA GLU A 33 8.40 -21.35 18.58
C GLU A 33 8.86 -19.98 18.06
N ILE A 34 10.06 -19.93 17.44
CA ILE A 34 10.66 -18.73 16.87
C ILE A 34 11.15 -19.03 15.45
N ILE A 35 10.88 -18.13 14.52
CA ILE A 35 11.49 -18.13 13.19
C ILE A 35 12.26 -16.82 13.01
N TRP A 36 13.54 -16.94 12.71
CA TRP A 36 14.41 -15.81 12.36
C TRP A 36 14.60 -15.75 10.86
N TRP A 37 14.55 -14.56 10.26
CA TRP A 37 14.83 -14.37 8.84
C TRP A 37 15.52 -13.04 8.57
N ASP A 38 16.55 -13.01 7.71
CA ASP A 38 17.31 -11.79 7.37
C ASP A 38 17.07 -11.27 5.95
N GLY A 39 16.25 -11.96 5.16
CA GLY A 39 16.02 -11.68 3.74
C GLY A 39 16.65 -12.70 2.79
N GLU A 40 17.64 -13.46 3.25
CA GLU A 40 18.39 -14.44 2.45
C GLU A 40 18.42 -15.82 3.12
N THR A 41 18.52 -15.85 4.45
CA THR A 41 18.59 -17.07 5.26
C THR A 41 17.63 -16.99 6.43
N GLY A 42 17.18 -18.15 6.90
CA GLY A 42 16.30 -18.24 8.07
C GLY A 42 16.59 -19.43 8.96
N MET A 43 16.13 -19.34 10.21
CA MET A 43 16.35 -20.33 11.26
C MET A 43 15.04 -20.62 11.97
N LEU A 44 14.73 -21.90 12.17
CA LEU A 44 13.67 -22.37 13.06
C LEU A 44 14.28 -22.66 14.43
N GLN A 45 13.68 -22.12 15.48
CA GLN A 45 14.27 -22.12 16.81
C GLN A 45 13.22 -22.36 17.90
N HIS A 46 13.65 -23.06 18.96
CA HIS A 46 12.90 -23.16 20.22
C HIS A 46 13.16 -21.90 21.07
N ARG A 47 12.18 -21.42 21.83
CA ARG A 47 12.26 -20.12 22.53
C ARG A 47 13.38 -20.01 23.54
N ASP A 48 13.78 -21.14 24.11
CA ASP A 48 14.89 -21.26 25.07
C ASP A 48 16.27 -21.51 24.42
N ASN A 49 16.34 -21.45 23.09
CA ASN A 49 17.54 -21.72 22.28
C ASN A 49 18.11 -23.15 22.43
N THR A 50 17.34 -24.12 22.94
CA THR A 50 17.81 -25.53 23.03
C THR A 50 17.94 -26.21 21.67
N LYS A 51 17.26 -25.70 20.65
CA LYS A 51 17.30 -26.22 19.29
C LYS A 51 17.17 -25.09 18.27
N SER A 52 18.05 -25.10 17.28
CA SER A 52 18.03 -24.18 16.14
C SER A 52 18.43 -24.94 14.88
N VAL A 53 17.62 -24.89 13.83
CA VAL A 53 17.93 -25.52 12.53
C VAL A 53 17.75 -24.50 11.41
N PRO A 54 18.60 -24.51 10.38
CA PRO A 54 18.36 -23.72 9.18
C PRO A 54 17.03 -24.07 8.52
N MET A 55 16.39 -23.09 7.90
CA MET A 55 15.21 -23.30 7.08
C MET A 55 15.63 -23.86 5.71
N ASP A 56 15.03 -24.97 5.31
CA ASP A 56 15.32 -25.62 4.03
C ASP A 56 14.53 -25.02 2.86
N ASN A 57 13.35 -24.46 3.13
CA ASN A 57 12.46 -23.83 2.16
C ASN A 57 11.82 -22.57 2.77
N TYR A 58 11.80 -21.48 2.01
CA TYR A 58 11.24 -20.21 2.41
C TYR A 58 9.80 -20.01 1.94
N ASP A 59 9.38 -20.68 0.86
CA ASP A 59 8.08 -20.47 0.24
C ASP A 59 6.92 -20.77 1.20
N ASP A 60 7.14 -21.70 2.14
CA ASP A 60 6.16 -22.08 3.16
C ASP A 60 5.84 -20.92 4.14
N TYR A 61 6.69 -19.89 4.20
CA TYR A 61 6.57 -18.76 5.12
C TYR A 61 6.18 -17.45 4.42
N GLN A 62 6.14 -17.44 3.08
CA GLN A 62 5.72 -16.27 2.30
C GLN A 62 4.34 -15.73 2.72
N PRO A 63 3.31 -16.56 3.01
CA PRO A 63 2.01 -16.06 3.45
C PRO A 63 2.08 -15.25 4.77
N ILE A 64 2.99 -15.61 5.68
CA ILE A 64 3.18 -14.90 6.96
C ILE A 64 3.75 -13.52 6.70
N LEU A 65 4.76 -13.43 5.83
CA LEU A 65 5.38 -12.17 5.46
C LEU A 65 4.41 -11.28 4.70
N ASP A 66 3.63 -11.84 3.78
CA ASP A 66 2.59 -11.09 3.07
C ASP A 66 1.56 -10.49 4.04
N ALA A 67 1.07 -11.29 5.00
CA ALA A 67 0.15 -10.82 6.03
C ALA A 67 0.77 -9.74 6.92
N TYR A 68 2.03 -9.92 7.33
CA TYR A 68 2.78 -8.92 8.10
C TYR A 68 2.92 -7.60 7.34
N TYR A 69 3.33 -7.66 6.07
CA TYR A 69 3.45 -6.47 5.24
C TYR A 69 2.11 -5.78 5.00
N GLN A 70 1.02 -6.54 4.84
CA GLN A 70 -0.32 -5.97 4.76
C GLN A 70 -0.67 -5.21 6.05
N GLU A 71 -0.41 -5.78 7.22
CA GLU A 71 -0.69 -5.15 8.50
C GLU A 71 0.18 -3.92 8.75
N LEU A 72 1.49 -3.99 8.46
CA LEU A 72 2.37 -2.82 8.49
C LEU A 72 1.88 -1.71 7.56
N ASN A 73 1.42 -2.06 6.35
CA ASN A 73 0.91 -1.08 5.41
C ASN A 73 -0.39 -0.44 5.92
N LYS A 74 -1.29 -1.22 6.53
CA LYS A 74 -2.50 -0.69 7.19
C LYS A 74 -2.14 0.26 8.32
N ARG A 75 -1.21 -0.11 9.22
CA ARG A 75 -0.75 0.74 10.32
C ARG A 75 -0.11 2.03 9.81
N LYS A 76 0.81 1.92 8.86
CA LYS A 76 1.41 3.09 8.19
C LYS A 76 0.35 3.98 7.57
N GLN A 77 -0.73 3.42 7.04
CA GLN A 77 -1.83 4.19 6.46
C GLN A 77 -2.71 4.85 7.53
N ALA A 78 -2.93 4.18 8.67
CA ALA A 78 -3.64 4.71 9.84
C ALA A 78 -2.85 5.83 10.55
N GLU A 79 -1.52 5.77 10.54
CA GLU A 79 -0.65 6.81 11.09
C GLU A 79 -0.57 8.07 10.23
N LYS A 80 -0.97 8.00 8.95
CA LYS A 80 -0.93 9.16 8.08
C LYS A 80 -1.93 10.22 8.52
N THR A 81 -1.47 11.46 8.61
CA THR A 81 -2.38 12.58 8.86
C THR A 81 -3.32 12.77 7.67
N PRO A 82 -4.51 13.36 7.86
CA PRO A 82 -5.43 13.68 6.76
C PRO A 82 -4.73 14.48 5.64
N GLU A 83 -3.79 15.37 5.98
CA GLU A 83 -3.01 16.15 5.03
C GLU A 83 -2.10 15.28 4.17
N GLN A 84 -1.49 14.26 4.76
CA GLN A 84 -0.61 13.32 4.04
C GLN A 84 -1.44 12.45 3.10
N GLN A 85 -2.54 11.88 3.58
CA GLN A 85 -3.44 11.07 2.77
C GLN A 85 -4.02 11.89 1.61
N ALA A 86 -4.44 13.14 1.87
CA ALA A 86 -4.93 14.06 0.84
C ALA A 86 -3.88 14.28 -0.26
N ARG A 87 -2.64 14.57 0.13
CA ARG A 87 -1.53 14.79 -0.80
C ARG A 87 -1.24 13.55 -1.63
N GLU A 88 -1.30 12.37 -1.05
CA GLU A 88 -1.12 11.10 -1.75
C GLU A 88 -2.21 10.89 -2.80
N THR A 89 -3.49 11.08 -2.45
CA THR A 89 -4.61 11.03 -3.40
C THR A 89 -4.39 11.99 -4.57
N ARG A 90 -4.06 13.25 -4.29
CA ARG A 90 -3.76 14.24 -5.33
C ARG A 90 -2.58 13.81 -6.20
N ASN A 91 -1.49 13.33 -5.59
CA ASN A 91 -0.29 12.90 -6.32
C ASN A 91 -0.58 11.68 -7.21
N PHE A 92 -1.41 10.76 -6.74
CA PHE A 92 -1.85 9.59 -7.50
C PHE A 92 -2.64 9.99 -8.75
N VAL A 93 -3.59 10.91 -8.61
CA VAL A 93 -4.34 11.45 -9.76
C VAL A 93 -3.42 12.23 -10.70
N ARG A 94 -2.51 13.05 -10.16
CA ARG A 94 -1.52 13.80 -10.97
C ARG A 94 -0.65 12.89 -11.81
N LYS A 95 -0.17 11.78 -11.25
CA LYS A 95 0.67 10.80 -11.97
C LYS A 95 -0.06 10.23 -13.20
N GLN A 96 -1.35 9.94 -13.08
CA GLN A 96 -2.18 9.48 -14.21
C GLN A 96 -2.32 10.58 -15.26
N THR A 97 -2.63 11.80 -14.85
CA THR A 97 -2.81 12.93 -15.79
C THR A 97 -1.50 13.38 -16.45
N ASP A 98 -0.36 13.25 -15.77
CA ASP A 98 0.95 13.64 -16.31
C ASP A 98 1.29 12.84 -17.58
N MET A 99 0.91 11.56 -17.63
CA MET A 99 1.08 10.72 -18.82
C MET A 99 0.28 11.22 -20.03
N MET A 100 -0.87 11.86 -19.78
CA MET A 100 -1.78 12.34 -20.83
C MET A 100 -1.27 13.61 -21.53
N PHE A 101 -0.23 14.26 -21.00
CA PHE A 101 0.46 15.37 -21.68
C PHE A 101 1.45 14.90 -22.75
N ASN A 102 1.75 13.59 -22.82
CA ASN A 102 2.58 13.07 -23.90
C ASN A 102 1.92 13.41 -25.25
N PRO A 103 2.64 14.04 -26.20
CA PRO A 103 2.09 14.38 -27.51
C PRO A 103 1.43 13.21 -28.23
N GLY A 104 1.92 11.99 -28.02
CA GLY A 104 1.40 10.74 -28.60
C GLY A 104 0.38 10.01 -27.73
N TYR A 105 -0.09 10.59 -26.63
CA TYR A 105 -1.15 9.98 -25.82
C TYR A 105 -2.47 9.99 -26.60
N THR A 106 -3.12 8.83 -26.65
CA THR A 106 -4.38 8.61 -27.35
C THR A 106 -5.45 8.05 -26.40
N ILE A 107 -6.71 8.37 -26.71
CA ILE A 107 -7.89 7.78 -26.10
C ILE A 107 -8.63 7.10 -27.24
N GLN A 108 -8.82 5.79 -27.16
CA GLN A 108 -9.45 5.00 -28.24
C GLN A 108 -8.79 5.26 -29.61
N ASP A 109 -7.45 5.25 -29.65
CA ASP A 109 -6.62 5.50 -30.84
C ASP A 109 -6.70 6.92 -31.43
N GLU A 110 -7.41 7.84 -30.78
CA GLU A 110 -7.49 9.24 -31.18
C GLU A 110 -6.64 10.14 -30.28
N LEU A 111 -5.93 11.11 -30.88
CA LEU A 111 -5.18 12.12 -30.13
C LEU A 111 -6.14 13.07 -29.40
N LEU A 112 -5.73 13.52 -28.22
CA LEU A 112 -6.50 14.53 -27.48
C LEU A 112 -6.67 15.80 -28.31
N THR A 113 -7.93 16.23 -28.42
CA THR A 113 -8.31 17.48 -29.04
C THR A 113 -7.72 18.68 -28.29
N LYS A 114 -7.67 19.85 -28.94
CA LYS A 114 -7.22 21.09 -28.29
C LYS A 114 -8.07 21.44 -27.07
N ALA A 115 -9.38 21.17 -27.12
CA ALA A 115 -10.29 21.39 -26.00
C ALA A 115 -9.96 20.48 -24.82
N GLN A 116 -9.81 19.17 -25.06
CA GLN A 116 -9.43 18.20 -24.01
C GLN A 116 -8.08 18.53 -23.37
N ARG A 117 -7.08 18.92 -24.17
CA ARG A 117 -5.75 19.34 -23.65
C ARG A 117 -5.86 20.57 -22.74
N LYS A 118 -6.73 21.53 -23.10
CA LYS A 118 -6.99 22.71 -22.28
C LYS A 118 -7.68 22.32 -20.97
N GLU A 119 -8.72 21.48 -21.03
CA GLU A 119 -9.44 21.01 -19.85
C GLU A 119 -8.56 20.19 -18.91
N LEU A 120 -7.68 19.34 -19.46
CA LEU A 120 -6.67 18.60 -18.71
C LEU A 120 -5.72 19.55 -17.97
N LEU A 121 -5.22 20.58 -18.65
CA LEU A 121 -4.36 21.60 -18.05
C LEU A 121 -5.09 22.36 -16.92
N ASP A 122 -6.31 22.81 -17.17
CA ASP A 122 -7.12 23.53 -16.19
C ASP A 122 -7.39 22.65 -14.96
N PHE A 123 -7.68 21.36 -15.17
CA PHE A 123 -7.83 20.37 -14.09
C PHE A 123 -6.54 20.19 -13.27
N CYS A 124 -5.39 20.03 -13.91
CA CYS A 124 -4.09 19.92 -13.22
C CYS A 124 -3.77 21.17 -12.40
N ILE A 125 -4.13 22.36 -12.89
CA ILE A 125 -3.99 23.62 -12.14
C ILE A 125 -4.91 23.61 -10.90
N ARG A 126 -6.15 23.12 -11.01
CA ARG A 126 -7.05 22.96 -9.85
C ARG A 126 -6.44 22.00 -8.81
N LEU A 127 -5.94 20.84 -9.23
CA LEU A 127 -5.26 19.88 -8.34
C LEU A 127 -4.04 20.51 -7.65
N ALA A 128 -3.25 21.30 -8.36
CA ALA A 128 -2.09 21.99 -7.78
C ALA A 128 -2.47 23.05 -6.73
N ARG A 129 -3.61 23.73 -6.92
CA ARG A 129 -4.14 24.74 -5.99
C ARG A 129 -4.90 24.13 -4.82
N TRP A 130 -5.38 22.91 -4.94
CA TRP A 130 -6.24 22.26 -3.95
C TRP A 130 -5.71 22.28 -2.50
N PRO A 131 -4.41 22.01 -2.21
CA PRO A 131 -3.90 22.10 -0.84
C PRO A 131 -3.80 23.52 -0.27
N LYS A 132 -4.08 24.55 -1.08
CA LYS A 132 -4.09 25.96 -0.68
C LYS A 132 -5.52 26.49 -0.50
N GLN A 133 -6.53 25.65 -0.71
CA GLN A 133 -7.93 26.04 -0.53
C GLN A 133 -8.27 26.10 0.96
N PRO A 134 -9.20 26.97 1.37
CA PRO A 134 -9.75 26.96 2.71
C PRO A 134 -10.33 25.58 3.06
N ASN A 135 -10.24 25.19 4.34
CA ASN A 135 -10.74 23.92 4.88
C ASN A 135 -10.08 22.65 4.31
N TRP A 136 -8.95 22.78 3.59
CA TRP A 136 -8.11 21.64 3.27
C TRP A 136 -7.49 21.05 4.55
N PRO A 137 -7.42 19.71 4.70
CA PRO A 137 -7.70 18.65 3.71
C PRO A 137 -9.16 18.17 3.68
N ALA A 138 -10.04 18.69 4.54
CA ALA A 138 -11.44 18.30 4.67
C ALA A 138 -12.35 18.89 3.57
N ILE A 139 -11.88 18.96 2.34
CA ILE A 139 -12.66 19.34 1.16
C ILE A 139 -12.50 18.27 0.10
N GLU A 140 -13.48 18.14 -0.79
CA GLU A 140 -13.43 17.17 -1.87
C GLU A 140 -12.29 17.46 -2.84
N LEU A 141 -11.74 16.40 -3.43
CA LEU A 141 -10.80 16.51 -4.53
C LEU A 141 -11.51 17.23 -5.69
N PRO A 142 -10.84 18.17 -6.41
CA PRO A 142 -11.43 18.81 -7.57
C PRO A 142 -11.98 17.76 -8.55
N PRO A 143 -13.21 17.93 -9.08
CA PRO A 143 -13.76 16.96 -9.99
C PRO A 143 -13.03 17.01 -11.34
N PRO A 144 -12.75 15.85 -11.96
CA PRO A 144 -12.22 15.80 -13.32
C PRO A 144 -13.28 16.21 -14.35
N PRO A 145 -12.88 16.65 -15.56
CA PRO A 145 -13.77 16.77 -16.71
C PRO A 145 -14.51 15.46 -17.02
N GLU A 146 -15.71 15.52 -17.58
CA GLU A 146 -16.57 14.34 -17.82
C GLU A 146 -15.90 13.25 -18.66
N TRP A 147 -15.16 13.63 -19.71
CA TRP A 147 -14.44 12.67 -20.54
C TRP A 147 -13.23 12.03 -19.83
N LEU A 148 -12.67 12.72 -18.84
CA LEU A 148 -11.49 12.29 -18.08
C LEU A 148 -11.88 11.41 -16.90
N ALA A 149 -13.04 11.67 -16.27
CA ALA A 149 -13.55 10.93 -15.13
C ALA A 149 -13.51 9.39 -15.31
N PRO A 150 -14.00 8.80 -16.42
CA PRO A 150 -13.96 7.35 -16.63
C PRO A 150 -12.55 6.79 -16.88
N LEU A 151 -11.55 7.64 -17.13
CA LEU A 151 -10.17 7.25 -17.39
C LEU A 151 -9.27 7.31 -16.14
N LEU A 152 -9.79 7.86 -15.04
CA LEU A 152 -9.04 8.04 -13.80
C LEU A 152 -9.49 7.05 -12.74
N THR A 153 -8.52 6.42 -12.10
CA THR A 153 -8.72 5.79 -10.80
C THR A 153 -8.55 6.86 -9.74
N ILE A 154 -9.61 7.17 -8.99
CA ILE A 154 -9.55 8.10 -7.86
C ILE A 154 -9.63 7.26 -6.58
N PRO A 155 -8.56 7.21 -5.75
CA PRO A 155 -8.61 6.55 -4.46
C PRO A 155 -9.74 7.16 -3.61
N ASP A 156 -10.40 6.33 -2.80
CA ASP A 156 -11.41 6.80 -1.88
C ASP A 156 -10.81 7.88 -0.97
N TRP A 157 -11.29 9.11 -1.17
CA TRP A 157 -11.01 10.27 -0.35
C TRP A 157 -12.32 10.66 0.29
N PRO A 158 -12.38 10.95 1.61
CA PRO A 158 -13.63 11.17 2.30
C PRO A 158 -14.49 12.19 1.56
N LYS A 159 -15.65 11.72 1.10
CA LYS A 159 -16.80 12.56 0.80
C LYS A 159 -17.31 12.98 2.16
N ASN A 160 -17.14 14.25 2.52
CA ASN A 160 -17.83 14.74 3.71
C ASN A 160 -19.33 14.58 3.43
N ASN A 161 -19.98 13.71 4.19
CA ASN A 161 -21.44 13.71 4.31
C ASN A 161 -21.89 14.99 5.02
#